data_AF-A0A4R6NA79-F1
#
_entry.id   AF-A0A4R6NA79-F1
#
_cell.length_a   1.000
_cell.length_b   1.000
_cell.length_c   1.000
_cell.angle_alpha   90.00
_cell.angle_beta   90.00
_cell.angle_gamma   90.00
#
_symmetry.space_group_name_H-M   'P 1'
#
loop_
_entity.id
_entity.type
_entity.pdbx_description
1 polymer ?
#
loop_
_entity_poly.entity_id
_entity_poly.type
_entity_poly.pdbx_seq_one_letter_code
_entity_poly.pdbx_strand_id
1 'polypeptide(L)'
;MSLRPRLAPGLPAAVLAALGLHAALGLWWLEAGAPRSSPGTPSAPSAPKATSSMQTRQQSAPAPLQPPSVDPDMRPAAAKPTANPAAPQPSPARPMSLARTTPIPAPSSAPASGLSAQETPDSARRYLAAPSLHWQYRLQQDEQEGWARLHWQNAETEGRYQARLQRELAGRPLPAWRSEGGFDALGLAPIRFAEQRRAQQDSRALNFRREQALISFSASPEQIPLPAGAQDRLSWMLQLAALMEGDPRLGQTGIRIQLPVAGVRGSLADWEFEVLGRQDLSLPVGTVTGALHLRRAAPGLYEPDVEVWLDPARHHLPVRLRHSQGDRLRWTLELQTEALQGATPP
;
A
#
# COMPACT_ATOMS: atom_id res chain seq x y z
N MET A 1 75.69 -34.48 -15.17
CA MET A 1 74.94 -35.71 -14.80
C MET A 1 74.01 -35.39 -13.64
N SER A 2 72.74 -35.67 -13.89
CA SER A 2 71.54 -35.65 -13.04
C SER A 2 71.72 -35.58 -11.52
N LEU A 3 71.08 -34.58 -10.90
CA LEU A 3 70.55 -34.68 -9.53
C LEU A 3 69.22 -33.90 -9.48
N ARG A 4 68.12 -34.66 -9.51
CA ARG A 4 66.80 -34.19 -9.10
C ARG A 4 66.76 -34.10 -7.58
N PRO A 5 66.14 -33.08 -6.98
CA PRO A 5 65.51 -33.23 -5.69
C PRO A 5 64.01 -33.52 -5.86
N ARG A 6 63.58 -34.59 -5.20
CA ARG A 6 62.19 -34.92 -4.89
C ARG A 6 61.61 -33.86 -3.95
N LEU A 7 60.34 -33.51 -4.13
CA LEU A 7 59.44 -33.08 -3.06
C LEU A 7 58.01 -33.51 -3.43
N ALA A 8 57.43 -34.30 -2.55
CA ALA A 8 56.00 -34.58 -2.39
C ALA A 8 55.74 -34.50 -0.87
N PRO A 9 54.50 -34.65 -0.38
CA PRO A 9 53.28 -33.88 -0.62
C PRO A 9 52.72 -33.30 0.71
N GLY A 10 51.63 -32.52 0.66
CA GLY A 10 50.70 -32.38 1.80
C GLY A 10 50.57 -30.98 2.45
N LEU A 11 49.47 -30.30 2.12
CA LEU A 11 48.51 -29.52 2.93
C LEU A 11 49.02 -28.82 4.23
N PRO A 12 48.55 -27.57 4.50
CA PRO A 12 47.23 -27.44 5.12
C PRO A 12 46.33 -26.36 4.52
N ALA A 13 45.06 -26.73 4.38
CA ALA A 13 43.94 -25.81 4.33
C ALA A 13 43.90 -24.98 5.62
N ALA A 14 43.99 -23.64 5.51
CA ALA A 14 43.42 -22.67 6.46
C ALA A 14 43.88 -21.22 6.18
N VAL A 15 43.43 -20.54 5.11
CA VAL A 15 43.42 -19.05 5.07
C VAL A 15 42.29 -18.48 4.16
N LEU A 16 41.08 -19.03 4.17
CA LEU A 16 39.91 -18.34 3.58
C LEU A 16 38.71 -18.35 4.52
N ALA A 17 38.96 -17.90 5.75
CA ALA A 17 37.93 -17.61 6.74
C ALA A 17 38.01 -16.13 7.17
N ALA A 18 37.77 -15.21 6.23
CA ALA A 18 37.55 -13.78 6.53
C ALA A 18 36.93 -13.03 5.33
N LEU A 19 35.87 -13.57 4.72
CA LEU A 19 35.00 -12.83 3.78
C LEU A 19 33.57 -13.40 3.76
N GLY A 20 33.17 -14.02 4.88
CA GLY A 20 31.85 -14.59 5.08
C GLY A 20 31.20 -14.00 6.33
N LEU A 21 30.96 -12.69 6.36
CA LEU A 21 30.07 -12.10 7.37
C LEU A 21 29.47 -10.72 7.03
N HIS A 22 29.29 -10.36 5.76
CA HIS A 22 28.61 -9.10 5.36
C HIS A 22 27.50 -9.27 4.31
N ALA A 23 26.84 -10.43 4.25
CA ALA A 23 25.72 -10.67 3.33
C ALA A 23 24.43 -11.15 4.04
N ALA A 24 24.12 -10.60 5.22
CA ALA A 24 22.88 -10.89 5.95
C ALA A 24 22.14 -9.64 6.50
N LEU A 25 22.53 -8.44 6.07
CA LEU A 25 21.89 -7.17 6.43
C LEU A 25 21.70 -6.31 5.17
N GLY A 26 20.86 -6.78 4.26
CA GLY A 26 20.46 -6.08 3.03
C GLY A 26 18.94 -5.97 2.91
N LEU A 27 18.28 -5.68 4.04
CA LEU A 27 16.86 -5.36 4.08
C LEU A 27 16.67 -3.91 3.62
N TRP A 28 16.16 -3.70 2.40
CA TRP A 28 15.39 -2.53 1.97
C TRP A 28 15.95 -1.15 2.41
N TRP A 29 16.91 -0.63 1.64
CA TRP A 29 17.38 0.76 1.62
C TRP A 29 17.73 1.09 0.15
N LEU A 30 16.99 1.97 -0.55
CA LEU A 30 17.11 3.45 -0.75
C LEU A 30 17.48 3.67 -2.26
N GLU A 31 17.06 4.67 -3.04
CA GLU A 31 16.60 6.04 -2.78
C GLU A 31 16.19 6.75 -4.10
N ALA A 32 15.33 7.78 -4.02
CA ALA A 32 15.53 9.13 -4.58
C ALA A 32 14.43 10.07 -3.99
N GLY A 33 14.72 11.22 -3.34
CA GLY A 33 16.00 11.86 -3.08
C GLY A 33 15.93 13.16 -2.24
N ALA A 34 16.95 14.01 -2.46
CA ALA A 34 17.23 15.38 -1.97
C ALA A 34 18.31 15.49 -0.84
N PRO A 35 19.00 16.66 -0.66
CA PRO A 35 20.28 16.96 -1.31
C PRO A 35 21.47 17.18 -0.34
N ARG A 36 22.64 17.37 -0.96
CA ARG A 36 24.01 17.34 -0.42
C ARG A 36 24.36 18.41 0.64
N SER A 37 25.18 17.99 1.60
CA SER A 37 26.17 18.84 2.29
C SER A 37 27.50 18.08 2.39
N SER A 38 28.59 18.72 1.97
CA SER A 38 29.97 18.20 1.90
C SER A 38 30.64 18.01 3.28
N PRO A 39 31.80 17.30 3.36
CA PRO A 39 32.22 16.54 4.54
C PRO A 39 33.29 17.24 5.41
N GLY A 40 33.31 16.91 6.71
CA GLY A 40 34.45 17.10 7.61
C GLY A 40 34.99 15.76 8.08
N THR A 41 36.28 15.53 7.86
CA THR A 41 37.05 14.30 8.11
C THR A 41 37.37 14.06 9.61
N PRO A 42 37.87 12.87 10.00
CA PRO A 42 37.69 12.26 11.32
C PRO A 42 38.89 12.42 12.26
N SER A 43 38.70 12.01 13.53
CA SER A 43 39.78 11.48 14.37
C SER A 43 39.23 10.52 15.43
N ALA A 44 39.85 9.35 15.52
CA ALA A 44 39.89 8.43 16.66
C ALA A 44 41.37 8.31 17.09
N PRO A 45 41.78 7.49 18.09
CA PRO A 45 41.05 6.77 19.14
C PRO A 45 41.67 7.01 20.55
N SER A 46 41.05 6.50 21.62
CA SER A 46 41.77 6.00 22.83
C SER A 46 40.82 5.24 23.77
N ALA A 47 41.25 4.04 24.19
CA ALA A 47 40.79 3.30 25.36
C ALA A 47 42.01 3.17 26.31
N PRO A 48 41.89 2.90 27.65
CA PRO A 48 41.44 1.59 28.14
C PRO A 48 40.74 1.52 29.54
N LYS A 49 40.07 0.37 29.76
CA LYS A 49 39.86 -0.47 30.99
C LYS A 49 39.56 0.18 32.36
N ALA A 50 38.45 -0.24 33.00
CA ALA A 50 38.40 -1.36 33.98
C ALA A 50 37.14 -1.33 34.89
N THR A 51 36.41 -2.45 34.89
CA THR A 51 35.79 -3.20 36.01
C THR A 51 35.12 -2.49 37.20
N SER A 52 33.81 -2.76 37.43
CA SER A 52 33.29 -3.30 38.71
C SER A 52 31.78 -3.62 38.69
N SER A 53 31.48 -4.87 39.03
CA SER A 53 30.48 -5.32 40.02
C SER A 53 29.01 -4.89 39.89
N MET A 54 28.17 -5.80 39.38
CA MET A 54 26.73 -5.79 39.61
C MET A 54 26.42 -6.39 40.99
N GLN A 55 25.82 -5.60 41.87
CA GLN A 55 25.15 -6.08 43.08
C GLN A 55 23.66 -5.76 42.98
N THR A 56 22.88 -6.83 42.93
CA THR A 56 21.41 -6.84 42.93
C THR A 56 20.87 -6.21 44.21
N ARG A 57 20.03 -5.18 44.09
CA ARG A 57 19.14 -4.74 45.17
C ARG A 57 17.72 -4.60 44.62
N GLN A 58 16.87 -5.55 45.03
CA GLN A 58 15.42 -5.40 44.98
C GLN A 58 15.03 -4.19 45.82
N GLN A 59 14.18 -3.31 45.28
CA GLN A 59 13.45 -2.34 46.09
C GLN A 59 12.07 -2.06 45.48
N SER A 60 11.11 -2.04 46.40
CA SER A 60 9.67 -2.14 46.24
C SER A 60 9.00 -0.84 45.78
N ALA A 61 7.80 -0.98 45.23
CA ALA A 61 6.92 0.10 44.77
C ALA A 61 6.44 1.05 45.89
N PRO A 62 6.20 2.34 45.58
CA PRO A 62 5.35 3.21 46.39
C PRO A 62 3.99 3.51 45.72
N ALA A 63 3.00 3.74 46.58
CA ALA A 63 1.58 4.01 46.34
C ALA A 63 1.28 5.39 45.70
N PRO A 64 0.03 5.64 45.22
CA PRO A 64 -0.32 6.78 44.38
C PRO A 64 -0.47 8.11 45.15
N LEU A 65 -0.05 9.21 44.51
CA LEU A 65 -0.25 10.59 44.97
C LEU A 65 -1.65 11.10 44.57
N GLN A 66 -2.32 11.75 45.52
CA GLN A 66 -3.63 12.41 45.36
C GLN A 66 -3.52 13.75 44.59
N PRO A 67 -4.57 14.17 43.87
CA PRO A 67 -4.61 15.47 43.18
C PRO A 67 -4.98 16.62 44.14
N PRO A 68 -4.50 17.86 43.90
CA PRO A 68 -4.88 19.02 44.71
C PRO A 68 -6.26 19.58 44.33
N SER A 69 -7.02 19.96 45.37
CA SER A 69 -8.32 20.64 45.31
C SER A 69 -8.24 22.06 44.74
N VAL A 70 -9.33 22.43 44.06
CA VAL A 70 -9.63 23.76 43.53
C VAL A 70 -10.51 24.49 44.55
N ASP A 71 -10.23 25.76 44.83
CA ASP A 71 -11.23 26.70 45.34
C ASP A 71 -11.19 28.01 44.54
N PRO A 72 -12.34 28.70 44.39
CA PRO A 72 -12.61 29.72 43.37
C PRO A 72 -12.40 31.15 43.88
N ASP A 73 -12.77 32.10 43.02
CA ASP A 73 -12.84 33.56 43.21
C ASP A 73 -11.56 34.39 43.02
N MET A 74 -11.45 34.98 41.83
CA MET A 74 -11.50 36.44 41.63
C MET A 74 -11.51 36.79 40.13
N ARG A 75 -12.63 37.34 39.66
CA ARG A 75 -12.74 38.24 38.49
C ARG A 75 -13.32 39.56 39.04
N PRO A 76 -13.32 40.72 38.35
CA PRO A 76 -12.70 41.07 37.06
C PRO A 76 -11.95 42.42 37.05
N ALA A 77 -10.89 42.54 36.24
CA ALA A 77 -10.37 43.86 35.81
C ALA A 77 -10.85 44.15 34.38
N ALA A 78 -11.58 45.25 34.25
CA ALA A 78 -12.21 45.75 33.04
C ALA A 78 -11.17 46.33 32.04
N ALA A 79 -11.24 45.86 30.79
CA ALA A 79 -10.63 46.54 29.66
C ALA A 79 -11.68 47.43 28.98
N LYS A 80 -11.39 48.74 28.89
CA LYS A 80 -12.24 49.73 28.22
C LYS A 80 -12.23 49.52 26.69
N PRO A 81 -13.37 49.66 26.00
CA PRO A 81 -13.41 49.70 24.54
C PRO A 81 -13.15 51.14 24.06
N THR A 82 -12.12 51.32 23.23
CA THR A 82 -11.87 52.58 22.54
C THR A 82 -12.63 52.60 21.23
N ALA A 83 -13.42 53.65 21.06
CA ALA A 83 -14.30 53.90 19.93
C ALA A 83 -13.54 54.17 18.62
N ASN A 84 -14.15 53.68 17.55
CA ASN A 84 -13.87 53.96 16.15
C ASN A 84 -14.24 55.42 15.79
N PRO A 85 -13.49 56.08 14.89
CA PRO A 85 -14.10 57.09 14.02
C PRO A 85 -13.86 56.80 12.53
N ALA A 86 -15.00 56.65 11.84
CA ALA A 86 -15.35 57.24 10.54
C ALA A 86 -14.47 56.97 9.28
N ALA A 87 -15.12 56.33 8.32
CA ALA A 87 -14.75 56.28 6.91
C ALA A 87 -14.87 57.65 6.20
N PRO A 88 -14.05 57.92 5.18
CA PRO A 88 -14.32 58.95 4.19
C PRO A 88 -15.18 58.42 3.03
N GLN A 89 -16.27 59.13 2.74
CA GLN A 89 -17.15 58.95 1.58
C GLN A 89 -16.45 59.30 0.24
N PRO A 90 -16.90 58.73 -0.89
CA PRO A 90 -16.45 59.13 -2.23
C PRO A 90 -17.15 60.42 -2.71
N SER A 91 -16.42 61.27 -3.43
CA SER A 91 -16.95 62.43 -4.16
C SER A 91 -17.06 62.18 -5.68
N PRO A 92 -17.95 62.90 -6.39
CA PRO A 92 -18.59 62.44 -7.62
C PRO A 92 -17.88 62.90 -8.90
N ALA A 93 -18.05 62.14 -9.99
CA ALA A 93 -17.79 62.61 -11.35
C ALA A 93 -18.96 62.25 -12.28
N ARG A 94 -19.41 63.26 -13.02
CA ARG A 94 -20.57 63.31 -13.94
C ARG A 94 -20.33 62.53 -15.25
N PRO A 95 -21.39 62.33 -16.07
CA PRO A 95 -21.44 61.31 -17.11
C PRO A 95 -20.88 61.79 -18.46
N MET A 96 -20.30 60.84 -19.17
CA MET A 96 -20.14 60.76 -20.62
C MET A 96 -20.19 59.26 -20.94
N SER A 97 -20.66 58.73 -22.05
CA SER A 97 -21.40 59.15 -23.23
C SER A 97 -21.76 57.83 -23.91
N LEU A 98 -22.96 57.69 -24.47
CA LEU A 98 -23.40 56.43 -25.10
C LEU A 98 -22.50 56.06 -26.27
N ALA A 99 -21.78 54.94 -26.14
CA ALA A 99 -21.20 54.22 -27.26
C ALA A 99 -22.05 52.96 -27.56
N ARG A 100 -22.61 53.00 -28.77
CA ARG A 100 -23.36 51.99 -29.51
C ARG A 100 -22.98 50.54 -29.17
N THR A 101 -23.99 49.77 -28.74
CA THR A 101 -23.97 48.32 -28.59
C THR A 101 -24.05 47.65 -29.96
N THR A 102 -23.01 46.91 -30.33
CA THR A 102 -23.07 45.88 -31.39
C THR A 102 -23.68 44.62 -30.75
N PRO A 103 -24.66 43.92 -31.37
CA PRO A 103 -25.20 42.71 -30.78
C PRO A 103 -24.19 41.57 -30.93
N ILE A 104 -23.64 41.10 -29.82
CA ILE A 104 -22.99 39.79 -29.74
C ILE A 104 -24.11 38.77 -29.49
N PRO A 105 -24.27 37.71 -30.31
CA PRO A 105 -25.31 36.72 -30.10
C PRO A 105 -25.09 35.99 -28.77
N ALA A 106 -26.16 35.88 -27.99
CA ALA A 106 -26.20 35.13 -26.75
C ALA A 106 -25.81 33.66 -27.00
N PRO A 107 -25.01 33.02 -26.13
CA PRO A 107 -24.95 31.57 -26.12
C PRO A 107 -26.30 31.05 -25.62
N SER A 108 -26.95 30.27 -26.48
CA SER A 108 -28.13 29.49 -26.14
C SER A 108 -27.85 28.65 -24.89
N SER A 109 -28.53 28.98 -23.80
CA SER A 109 -28.64 28.14 -22.62
C SER A 109 -29.39 26.87 -22.98
N ALA A 110 -28.64 25.84 -23.38
CA ALA A 110 -29.13 24.47 -23.37
C ALA A 110 -29.44 24.09 -21.91
N PRO A 111 -30.56 23.41 -21.62
CA PRO A 111 -30.81 22.93 -20.28
C PRO A 111 -29.70 21.94 -19.94
N ALA A 112 -28.98 22.23 -18.85
CA ALA A 112 -28.20 21.23 -18.15
C ALA A 112 -29.21 20.17 -17.68
N SER A 113 -29.38 19.12 -18.48
CA SER A 113 -29.90 17.85 -17.99
C SER A 113 -28.90 17.37 -16.95
N GLY A 114 -29.13 17.81 -15.71
CA GLY A 114 -28.60 17.13 -14.56
C GLY A 114 -29.06 15.69 -14.65
N LEU A 115 -28.12 14.81 -15.01
CA LEU A 115 -28.20 13.43 -14.60
C LEU A 115 -28.11 13.45 -13.08
N SER A 116 -29.27 13.70 -12.44
CA SER A 116 -29.55 13.05 -11.18
C SER A 116 -29.51 11.57 -11.51
N ALA A 117 -28.32 10.98 -11.36
CA ALA A 117 -28.14 9.56 -11.31
C ALA A 117 -28.88 9.12 -10.05
N GLN A 118 -30.17 8.86 -10.24
CA GLN A 118 -30.95 8.16 -9.25
C GLN A 118 -30.30 6.77 -9.18
N GLU A 119 -29.45 6.58 -8.18
CA GLU A 119 -28.83 5.30 -7.87
C GLU A 119 -29.95 4.28 -7.68
N THR A 120 -30.26 3.53 -8.73
CA THR A 120 -31.03 2.31 -8.58
C THR A 120 -30.19 1.36 -7.72
N PRO A 121 -30.79 0.69 -6.72
CA PRO A 121 -30.10 -0.32 -5.90
C PRO A 121 -29.40 -1.43 -6.70
N ASP A 122 -29.72 -1.55 -7.99
CA ASP A 122 -29.22 -2.57 -8.92
C ASP A 122 -27.87 -2.23 -9.56
N SER A 123 -27.48 -0.94 -9.65
CA SER A 123 -26.11 -0.59 -10.07
C SER A 123 -25.08 -0.85 -8.97
N ALA A 124 -25.54 -0.97 -7.72
CA ALA A 124 -24.76 -1.33 -6.55
C ALA A 124 -24.56 -2.85 -6.38
N ARG A 125 -24.94 -3.70 -7.35
CA ARG A 125 -24.68 -5.16 -7.33
C ARG A 125 -23.52 -5.59 -8.24
N ARG A 126 -22.50 -4.74 -8.39
CA ARG A 126 -21.26 -5.04 -9.13
C ARG A 126 -20.05 -5.13 -8.20
N TYR A 127 -20.27 -5.64 -7.00
CA TYR A 127 -19.18 -5.92 -6.08
C TYR A 127 -18.60 -7.28 -6.41
N LEU A 128 -17.35 -7.52 -6.01
CA LEU A 128 -16.74 -8.83 -6.13
C LEU A 128 -17.67 -9.87 -5.48
N ALA A 129 -18.39 -10.65 -6.29
CA ALA A 129 -19.33 -11.67 -5.82
C ALA A 129 -18.62 -12.90 -5.22
N ALA A 130 -17.29 -12.82 -5.07
CA ALA A 130 -16.52 -13.89 -4.47
C ALA A 130 -16.99 -14.10 -3.01
N PRO A 131 -17.43 -15.32 -2.68
CA PRO A 131 -17.76 -15.67 -1.30
C PRO A 131 -16.52 -15.55 -0.41
N SER A 132 -16.74 -15.47 0.89
CA SER A 132 -15.66 -15.53 1.86
C SER A 132 -14.82 -16.80 1.65
N LEU A 133 -13.50 -16.65 1.62
CA LEU A 133 -12.58 -17.70 1.19
C LEU A 133 -11.26 -17.68 1.95
N HIS A 134 -10.55 -18.80 1.83
CA HIS A 134 -9.24 -19.08 2.37
C HIS A 134 -8.39 -19.74 1.30
N TRP A 135 -7.52 -18.97 0.67
CA TRP A 135 -6.66 -19.48 -0.41
C TRP A 135 -5.21 -19.54 0.05
N GLN A 136 -4.54 -20.62 -0.31
CA GLN A 136 -3.12 -20.81 -0.07
C GLN A 136 -2.37 -20.81 -1.40
N TYR A 137 -1.27 -20.08 -1.42
CA TYR A 137 -0.38 -19.95 -2.56
C TYR A 137 1.00 -20.49 -2.19
N ARG A 138 1.66 -21.12 -3.16
CA ARG A 138 3.10 -21.32 -3.15
C ARG A 138 3.77 -19.98 -3.42
N LEU A 139 4.64 -19.53 -2.51
CA LEU A 139 5.47 -18.35 -2.68
C LEU A 139 6.88 -18.81 -3.07
N GLN A 140 7.40 -18.29 -4.18
CA GLN A 140 8.81 -18.48 -4.57
C GLN A 140 9.48 -17.12 -4.71
N GLN A 141 10.69 -17.00 -4.19
CA GLN A 141 11.54 -15.81 -4.30
C GLN A 141 12.99 -16.25 -4.49
N ASP A 142 13.56 -15.97 -5.66
CA ASP A 142 14.85 -16.54 -6.08
C ASP A 142 14.86 -18.08 -5.88
N GLU A 143 15.79 -18.64 -5.11
CA GLU A 143 15.86 -20.08 -4.78
C GLU A 143 15.09 -20.46 -3.51
N GLN A 144 14.42 -19.50 -2.86
CA GLN A 144 13.72 -19.71 -1.61
C GLN A 144 12.23 -20.00 -1.85
N GLU A 145 11.73 -21.01 -1.14
CA GLU A 145 10.30 -21.34 -1.14
C GLU A 145 9.62 -20.90 0.17
N GLY A 146 8.31 -20.74 0.08
CA GLY A 146 7.46 -20.33 1.16
C GLY A 146 5.99 -20.46 0.79
N TRP A 147 5.14 -19.80 1.57
CA TRP A 147 3.69 -19.81 1.36
C TRP A 147 3.10 -18.42 1.56
N ALA A 148 1.96 -18.19 0.93
CA ALA A 148 1.07 -17.07 1.24
C ALA A 148 -0.35 -17.58 1.48
N ARG A 149 -1.05 -16.99 2.44
CA ARG A 149 -2.46 -17.30 2.73
C ARG A 149 -3.29 -16.03 2.66
N LEU A 150 -4.25 -16.04 1.73
CA LEU A 150 -5.24 -14.99 1.57
C LEU A 150 -6.52 -15.41 2.30
N HIS A 151 -6.91 -14.60 3.28
CA HIS A 151 -8.21 -14.67 3.92
C HIS A 151 -9.04 -13.50 3.41
N TRP A 152 -10.12 -13.80 2.70
CA TRP A 152 -11.08 -12.81 2.21
C TRP A 152 -12.41 -13.03 2.90
N GLN A 153 -12.94 -11.98 3.49
CA GLN A 153 -14.23 -11.96 4.14
C GLN A 153 -15.09 -10.91 3.46
N ASN A 154 -16.16 -11.38 2.82
CA ASN A 154 -17.17 -10.53 2.23
C ASN A 154 -18.39 -10.54 3.16
N ALA A 155 -18.59 -9.44 3.88
CA ALA A 155 -19.78 -9.22 4.72
C ALA A 155 -20.79 -8.40 3.91
N GLU A 156 -21.37 -9.04 2.87
CA GLU A 156 -22.23 -8.39 1.88
C GLU A 156 -23.42 -7.67 2.54
N THR A 157 -24.06 -8.28 3.53
CA THR A 157 -25.18 -7.69 4.30
C THR A 157 -24.80 -6.38 4.99
N GLU A 158 -23.53 -6.23 5.39
CA GLU A 158 -23.01 -5.04 6.06
C GLU A 158 -22.37 -4.05 5.08
N GLY A 159 -22.22 -4.43 3.79
CA GLY A 159 -21.51 -3.64 2.79
C GLY A 159 -20.02 -3.47 3.11
N ARG A 160 -19.41 -4.43 3.82
CA ARG A 160 -18.01 -4.37 4.29
C ARG A 160 -17.21 -5.55 3.81
N TYR A 161 -15.90 -5.35 3.69
CA TYR A 161 -14.95 -6.42 3.46
C TYR A 161 -13.75 -6.36 4.41
N GLN A 162 -13.14 -7.53 4.61
CA GLN A 162 -11.81 -7.65 5.19
C GLN A 162 -10.96 -8.61 4.37
N ALA A 163 -9.74 -8.19 4.04
CA ALA A 163 -8.75 -9.00 3.36
C ALA A 163 -7.48 -9.08 4.21
N ARG A 164 -6.92 -10.27 4.37
CA ARG A 164 -5.64 -10.50 5.04
C ARG A 164 -4.74 -11.40 4.21
N LEU A 165 -3.53 -10.95 3.93
CA LEU A 165 -2.49 -11.75 3.28
C LEU A 165 -1.35 -12.02 4.26
N GLN A 166 -1.27 -13.26 4.73
CA GLN A 166 -0.15 -13.75 5.55
C GLN A 166 0.89 -14.42 4.65
N ARG A 167 2.17 -14.27 4.96
CA ARG A 167 3.25 -14.80 4.13
C ARG A 167 4.41 -15.28 4.99
N GLU A 168 5.09 -16.30 4.49
CA GLU A 168 6.31 -16.84 5.06
C GLU A 168 7.24 -17.22 3.92
N LEU A 169 8.54 -16.95 4.08
CA LEU A 169 9.57 -17.31 3.11
C LEU A 169 10.74 -17.94 3.85
N ALA A 170 11.17 -19.13 3.42
CA ALA A 170 12.25 -19.89 4.06
C ALA A 170 12.10 -20.01 5.59
N GLY A 171 10.88 -20.29 6.07
CA GLY A 171 10.55 -20.42 7.49
C GLY A 171 10.52 -19.10 8.27
N ARG A 172 10.62 -17.94 7.60
CA ARG A 172 10.59 -16.61 8.24
C ARG A 172 9.28 -15.90 7.90
N PRO A 173 8.48 -15.50 8.90
CA PRO A 173 7.25 -14.75 8.64
C PRO A 173 7.59 -13.38 8.05
N LEU A 174 6.91 -13.04 6.96
CA LEU A 174 6.94 -11.70 6.37
C LEU A 174 5.83 -10.84 6.98
N PRO A 175 5.91 -9.50 6.89
CA PRO A 175 4.81 -8.64 7.33
C PRO A 175 3.50 -9.04 6.64
N ALA A 176 2.47 -9.33 7.43
CA ALA A 176 1.14 -9.58 6.90
C ALA A 176 0.53 -8.27 6.42
N TRP A 177 -0.27 -8.35 5.37
CA TRP A 177 -1.04 -7.22 4.86
C TRP A 177 -2.50 -7.38 5.26
N ARG A 178 -3.13 -6.29 5.68
CA ARG A 178 -4.55 -6.24 6.00
C ARG A 178 -5.17 -5.05 5.29
N SER A 179 -6.24 -5.28 4.55
CA SER A 179 -7.07 -4.24 3.93
C SER A 179 -8.49 -4.41 4.43
N GLU A 180 -9.14 -3.32 4.80
CA GLU A 180 -10.54 -3.31 5.21
C GLU A 180 -11.23 -2.08 4.64
N GLY A 181 -12.49 -2.25 4.27
CA GLY A 181 -13.23 -1.21 3.56
C GLY A 181 -14.68 -1.57 3.37
N GLY A 182 -15.31 -0.85 2.46
CA GLY A 182 -16.63 -1.17 1.93
C GLY A 182 -16.55 -1.20 0.41
N PHE A 183 -17.66 -0.81 -0.21
CA PHE A 183 -17.77 -0.75 -1.65
C PHE A 183 -18.40 0.57 -2.10
N ASP A 184 -18.04 1.03 -3.29
CA ASP A 184 -18.60 2.21 -3.94
C ASP A 184 -18.87 1.92 -5.43
N ALA A 185 -19.34 2.92 -6.18
CA ALA A 185 -19.66 2.78 -7.60
C ALA A 185 -18.49 2.32 -8.48
N LEU A 186 -17.24 2.41 -7.97
CA LEU A 186 -16.03 1.97 -8.67
C LEU A 186 -15.55 0.59 -8.20
N GLY A 187 -16.18 -0.06 -7.22
CA GLY A 187 -15.82 -1.39 -6.72
C GLY A 187 -15.41 -1.36 -5.25
N LEU A 188 -14.28 -1.98 -4.91
CA LEU A 188 -13.74 -1.94 -3.56
C LEU A 188 -13.36 -0.51 -3.19
N ALA A 189 -13.80 -0.10 -2.00
CA ALA A 189 -13.53 1.19 -1.40
C ALA A 189 -12.77 0.99 -0.08
N PRO A 190 -11.43 0.82 -0.12
CA PRO A 190 -10.64 0.64 1.08
C PRO A 190 -10.78 1.85 2.02
N ILE A 191 -10.85 1.57 3.32
CA ILE A 191 -10.88 2.57 4.40
C ILE A 191 -9.56 2.55 5.17
N ARG A 192 -8.97 1.36 5.35
CA ARG A 192 -7.69 1.21 6.04
C ARG A 192 -6.87 0.07 5.44
N PHE A 193 -5.57 0.32 5.32
CA PHE A 193 -4.58 -0.72 5.02
C PHE A 193 -3.47 -0.71 6.06
N ALA A 194 -3.02 -1.88 6.49
CA ALA A 194 -1.97 -2.05 7.49
C ALA A 194 -0.97 -3.16 7.14
N GLU A 195 0.31 -2.91 7.43
CA GLU A 195 1.38 -3.90 7.47
C GLU A 195 1.62 -4.36 8.92
N GLN A 196 1.45 -5.63 9.20
CA GLN A 196 1.57 -6.24 10.52
C GLN A 196 2.83 -7.10 10.61
N ARG A 197 3.80 -6.71 11.44
CA ARG A 197 5.01 -7.53 11.69
C ARG A 197 4.79 -8.60 12.75
N ARG A 198 3.79 -8.42 13.61
CA ARG A 198 3.38 -9.37 14.66
C ARG A 198 1.86 -9.50 14.60
N ALA A 199 1.34 -10.67 14.95
CA ALA A 199 -0.07 -11.04 14.74
C ALA A 199 -1.10 -10.02 15.29
N GLN A 200 -0.72 -9.22 16.30
CA GLN A 200 -1.58 -8.27 16.98
C GLN A 200 -1.20 -6.79 16.81
N GLN A 201 -0.09 -6.47 16.13
CA GLN A 201 0.45 -5.10 16.12
C GLN A 201 0.67 -4.60 14.69
N ASP A 202 -0.15 -3.62 14.31
CA ASP A 202 0.05 -2.83 13.10
C ASP A 202 1.35 -2.06 13.23
N SER A 203 2.28 -2.32 12.31
CA SER A 203 3.58 -1.64 12.30
C SER A 203 3.53 -0.34 11.49
N ARG A 204 2.74 -0.33 10.41
CA ARG A 204 2.50 0.84 9.55
C ARG A 204 1.12 0.72 8.94
N ALA A 205 0.43 1.83 8.76
CA ALA A 205 -0.89 1.86 8.16
C ALA A 205 -1.10 3.13 7.34
N LEU A 206 -2.08 3.09 6.45
CA LEU A 206 -2.66 4.26 5.79
C LEU A 206 -4.18 4.18 5.89
N ASN A 207 -4.83 5.34 5.97
CA ASN A 207 -6.28 5.46 6.05
C ASN A 207 -6.79 6.33 4.91
N PHE A 208 -7.82 5.85 4.22
CA PHE A 208 -8.52 6.54 3.15
C PHE A 208 -9.69 7.32 3.75
N ARG A 209 -9.49 8.62 3.97
CA ARG A 209 -10.44 9.53 4.59
C ARG A 209 -11.35 10.13 3.52
N ARG A 210 -12.37 9.35 3.11
CA ARG A 210 -13.25 9.69 1.97
C ARG A 210 -14.02 11.00 2.16
N GLU A 211 -14.57 11.22 3.35
CA GLU A 211 -15.28 12.47 3.67
C GLU A 211 -14.39 13.72 3.53
N GLN A 212 -13.09 13.56 3.77
CA GLN A 212 -12.11 14.63 3.68
C GLN A 212 -11.33 14.61 2.36
N ALA A 213 -11.59 13.65 1.46
CA ALA A 213 -10.87 13.43 0.21
C ALA A 213 -9.33 13.33 0.37
N LEU A 214 -8.87 12.67 1.44
CA LEU A 214 -7.43 12.58 1.78
C LEU A 214 -6.99 11.15 2.13
N ILE A 215 -5.71 10.85 1.92
CA ILE A 215 -5.02 9.68 2.45
C ILE A 215 -4.06 10.16 3.54
N SER A 216 -4.11 9.49 4.70
CA SER A 216 -3.24 9.76 5.85
C SER A 216 -2.39 8.54 6.20
N PHE A 217 -1.19 8.76 6.74
CA PHE A 217 -0.24 7.69 7.05
C PHE A 217 0.03 7.60 8.56
N SER A 218 0.25 6.40 9.09
CA SER A 218 0.54 6.23 10.52
C SER A 218 1.99 6.59 10.89
N ALA A 219 2.88 6.60 9.89
CA ALA A 219 4.32 6.80 10.07
C ALA A 219 4.80 8.19 9.62
N SER A 220 3.89 9.05 9.14
CA SER A 220 4.19 10.41 8.67
C SER A 220 2.97 11.31 8.89
N PRO A 221 3.14 12.59 9.26
CA PRO A 221 2.04 13.56 9.32
C PRO A 221 1.55 14.01 7.94
N GLU A 222 2.26 13.63 6.87
CA GLU A 222 1.90 13.93 5.49
C GLU A 222 0.50 13.42 5.13
N GLN A 223 -0.20 14.19 4.32
CA GLN A 223 -1.49 13.85 3.75
C GLN A 223 -1.46 14.13 2.27
N ILE A 224 -2.02 13.22 1.48
CA ILE A 224 -2.10 13.37 0.04
C ILE A 224 -3.58 13.32 -0.39
N PRO A 225 -3.95 13.94 -1.53
CA PRO A 225 -5.29 13.82 -2.08
C PRO A 225 -5.70 12.35 -2.25
N LEU A 226 -6.99 12.06 -2.14
CA LEU A 226 -7.57 10.75 -2.42
C LEU A 226 -8.18 10.72 -3.82
N PRO A 227 -7.52 10.11 -4.83
CA PRO A 227 -8.13 9.89 -6.13
C PRO A 227 -9.33 8.96 -6.04
N ALA A 228 -10.26 9.11 -6.99
CA ALA A 228 -11.36 8.17 -7.16
C ALA A 228 -10.82 6.76 -7.44
N GLY A 229 -11.44 5.74 -6.85
CA GLY A 229 -11.05 4.34 -7.04
C GLY A 229 -9.70 3.96 -6.43
N ALA A 230 -9.09 4.81 -5.60
CA ALA A 230 -7.79 4.52 -5.00
C ALA A 230 -7.81 3.25 -4.15
N GLN A 231 -6.79 2.41 -4.35
CA GLN A 231 -6.59 1.12 -3.73
C GLN A 231 -5.33 1.11 -2.84
N ASP A 232 -5.17 0.07 -2.05
CA ASP A 232 -3.96 -0.23 -1.29
C ASP A 232 -3.19 -1.41 -1.89
N ARG A 233 -2.05 -1.77 -1.29
CA ARG A 233 -1.14 -2.83 -1.77
C ARG A 233 -1.73 -4.25 -1.75
N LEU A 234 -2.88 -4.48 -1.12
CA LEU A 234 -3.61 -5.74 -1.12
C LEU A 234 -4.93 -5.64 -1.91
N SER A 235 -5.72 -4.58 -1.71
CA SER A 235 -7.04 -4.44 -2.33
C SER A 235 -7.00 -4.33 -3.85
N TRP A 236 -5.92 -3.81 -4.45
CA TRP A 236 -5.82 -3.70 -5.92
C TRP A 236 -6.01 -5.06 -6.64
N MET A 237 -5.54 -6.15 -6.04
CA MET A 237 -5.67 -7.51 -6.61
C MET A 237 -7.13 -7.94 -6.69
N LEU A 238 -7.88 -7.63 -5.63
CA LEU A 238 -9.30 -7.96 -5.50
C LEU A 238 -10.18 -6.98 -6.29
N GLN A 239 -9.71 -5.75 -6.43
CA GLN A 239 -10.35 -4.72 -7.26
C GLN A 239 -10.31 -5.10 -8.74
N LEU A 240 -9.21 -5.65 -9.25
CA LEU A 240 -9.18 -6.16 -10.63
C LEU A 240 -10.24 -7.23 -10.85
N ALA A 241 -10.38 -8.17 -9.91
CA ALA A 241 -11.43 -9.18 -9.96
C ALA A 241 -12.83 -8.54 -9.95
N ALA A 242 -13.08 -7.57 -9.06
CA ALA A 242 -14.35 -6.85 -8.98
C ALA A 242 -14.70 -6.13 -10.29
N LEU A 243 -13.71 -5.50 -10.94
CA LEU A 243 -13.88 -4.83 -12.22
C LEU A 243 -14.24 -5.82 -13.33
N MET A 244 -13.58 -6.98 -13.38
CA MET A 244 -13.89 -8.02 -14.39
C MET A 244 -15.30 -8.59 -14.22
N GLU A 245 -15.73 -8.82 -12.98
CA GLU A 245 -17.10 -9.27 -12.67
C GLU A 245 -18.14 -8.18 -13.01
N GLY A 246 -17.81 -6.91 -12.74
CA GLY A 246 -18.71 -5.78 -12.96
C GLY A 246 -18.82 -5.31 -14.42
N ASP A 247 -17.79 -5.51 -15.24
CA ASP A 247 -17.80 -5.22 -16.67
C ASP A 247 -16.88 -6.21 -17.43
N PRO A 248 -17.44 -7.31 -17.96
CA PRO A 248 -16.67 -8.31 -18.71
C PRO A 248 -15.94 -7.76 -19.95
N ARG A 249 -16.32 -6.58 -20.46
CA ARG A 249 -15.62 -5.94 -21.58
C ARG A 249 -14.21 -5.50 -21.19
N LEU A 250 -13.96 -5.28 -19.90
CA LEU A 250 -12.63 -4.98 -19.39
C LEU A 250 -11.64 -6.13 -19.55
N GLY A 251 -12.13 -7.36 -19.78
CA GLY A 251 -11.29 -8.54 -20.02
C GLY A 251 -10.87 -8.76 -21.48
N GLN A 252 -11.12 -7.79 -22.38
CA GLN A 252 -10.70 -7.89 -23.78
C GLN A 252 -9.23 -7.53 -23.94
N THR A 253 -8.51 -8.25 -24.81
CA THR A 253 -7.10 -7.99 -25.11
C THR A 253 -6.87 -6.55 -25.58
N GLY A 254 -5.82 -5.91 -25.07
CA GLY A 254 -5.46 -4.53 -25.37
C GLY A 254 -6.18 -3.48 -24.52
N ILE A 255 -7.18 -3.86 -23.72
CA ILE A 255 -7.78 -2.96 -22.74
C ILE A 255 -6.75 -2.60 -21.68
N ARG A 256 -6.76 -1.32 -21.29
CA ARG A 256 -5.92 -0.75 -20.22
C ARG A 256 -6.79 -0.32 -19.04
N ILE A 257 -6.38 -0.68 -17.84
CA ILE A 257 -7.10 -0.44 -16.59
C ILE A 257 -6.21 0.39 -15.68
N GLN A 258 -6.68 1.58 -15.31
CA GLN A 258 -5.96 2.49 -14.42
C GLN A 258 -6.44 2.34 -12.98
N LEU A 259 -5.49 2.24 -12.05
CA LEU A 259 -5.73 2.04 -10.63
C LEU A 259 -4.73 2.88 -9.82
N PRO A 260 -5.19 3.92 -9.11
CA PRO A 260 -4.33 4.62 -8.16
C PRO A 260 -4.03 3.72 -6.96
N VAL A 261 -2.76 3.39 -6.70
CA VAL A 261 -2.36 2.48 -5.62
C VAL A 261 -1.50 3.19 -4.59
N ALA A 262 -1.99 3.24 -3.36
CA ALA A 262 -1.30 3.83 -2.21
C ALA A 262 -0.49 2.79 -1.42
N GLY A 263 0.66 3.20 -0.89
CA GLY A 263 1.50 2.41 0.01
C GLY A 263 1.78 3.13 1.33
N VAL A 264 2.03 2.39 2.41
CA VAL A 264 2.16 2.90 3.79
C VAL A 264 3.34 3.85 4.04
N ARG A 265 4.15 4.15 3.03
CA ARG A 265 5.32 5.05 3.09
C ARG A 265 5.08 6.37 2.34
N GLY A 266 3.83 6.82 2.21
CA GLY A 266 3.53 8.07 1.49
C GLY A 266 3.56 7.97 -0.03
N SER A 267 3.61 6.76 -0.59
CA SER A 267 3.59 6.58 -2.05
C SER A 267 2.16 6.45 -2.56
N LEU A 268 1.87 7.11 -3.67
CA LEU A 268 0.68 6.95 -4.49
C LEU A 268 1.13 6.92 -5.95
N ALA A 269 0.80 5.84 -6.65
CA ALA A 269 1.19 5.66 -8.04
C ALA A 269 -0.02 5.20 -8.87
N ASP A 270 -0.18 5.77 -10.05
CA ASP A 270 -1.22 5.35 -11.00
C ASP A 270 -0.71 4.11 -11.75
N TRP A 271 -1.29 2.96 -11.43
CA TRP A 271 -0.96 1.69 -12.05
C TRP A 271 -1.82 1.51 -13.30
N GLU A 272 -1.19 1.25 -14.44
CA GLU A 272 -1.88 0.88 -15.67
C GLU A 272 -1.64 -0.61 -15.96
N PHE A 273 -2.70 -1.41 -15.99
CA PHE A 273 -2.67 -2.81 -16.38
C PHE A 273 -3.20 -2.98 -17.79
N GLU A 274 -2.41 -3.61 -18.67
CA GLU A 274 -2.84 -4.03 -19.99
C GLU A 274 -3.28 -5.50 -19.96
N VAL A 275 -4.43 -5.79 -20.56
CA VAL A 275 -4.92 -7.16 -20.76
C VAL A 275 -4.20 -7.78 -21.96
N LEU A 276 -3.43 -8.82 -21.73
CA LEU A 276 -2.65 -9.49 -22.77
C LEU A 276 -3.42 -10.63 -23.45
N GLY A 277 -4.52 -11.09 -22.84
CA GLY A 277 -5.37 -12.16 -23.35
C GLY A 277 -5.50 -13.32 -22.37
N ARG A 278 -5.97 -14.46 -22.85
CA ARG A 278 -6.20 -15.65 -22.03
C ARG A 278 -5.08 -16.67 -22.21
N GLN A 279 -4.74 -17.36 -21.13
CA GLN A 279 -3.67 -18.35 -21.09
C GLN A 279 -4.07 -19.55 -20.23
N ASP A 280 -3.75 -20.75 -20.72
CA ASP A 280 -3.85 -21.98 -19.91
C ASP A 280 -2.62 -22.12 -19.02
N LEU A 281 -2.84 -22.41 -17.74
CA LEU A 281 -1.80 -22.49 -16.72
C LEU A 281 -1.79 -23.88 -16.08
N SER A 282 -0.59 -24.43 -15.90
CA SER A 282 -0.37 -25.54 -14.98
C SER A 282 0.10 -24.96 -13.65
N LEU A 283 -0.73 -25.03 -12.62
CA LEU A 283 -0.47 -24.53 -11.27
C LEU A 283 -0.48 -25.67 -10.25
N PRO A 284 0.03 -25.46 -9.02
CA PRO A 284 -0.04 -26.47 -7.97
C PRO A 284 -1.47 -26.89 -7.60
N VAL A 285 -2.47 -26.01 -7.77
CA VAL A 285 -3.91 -26.34 -7.61
C VAL A 285 -4.48 -27.18 -8.76
N GLY A 286 -3.72 -27.38 -9.83
CA GLY A 286 -4.15 -28.08 -11.04
C GLY A 286 -4.11 -27.22 -12.30
N THR A 287 -4.78 -27.68 -13.35
CA THR A 287 -4.88 -26.94 -14.62
C THR A 287 -5.92 -25.83 -14.51
N VAL A 288 -5.54 -24.61 -14.85
CA VAL A 288 -6.46 -23.47 -14.98
C VAL A 288 -6.57 -23.14 -16.47
N THR A 289 -7.78 -23.22 -17.02
CA THR A 289 -8.05 -22.97 -18.44
C THR A 289 -8.52 -21.55 -18.65
N GLY A 290 -7.92 -20.84 -19.61
CA GLY A 290 -8.35 -19.52 -20.03
C GLY A 290 -8.19 -18.41 -18.97
N ALA A 291 -7.15 -18.50 -18.12
CA ALA A 291 -6.83 -17.45 -17.15
C ALA A 291 -6.49 -16.14 -17.88
N LEU A 292 -7.12 -15.04 -17.48
CA LEU A 292 -6.90 -13.73 -18.05
C LEU A 292 -5.57 -13.16 -17.54
N HIS A 293 -4.63 -12.91 -18.44
CA HIS A 293 -3.31 -12.36 -18.14
C HIS A 293 -3.33 -10.84 -18.26
N LEU A 294 -2.99 -10.15 -17.18
CA LEU A 294 -2.80 -8.70 -17.16
C LEU A 294 -1.36 -8.36 -16.76
N ARG A 295 -0.80 -7.33 -17.40
CA ARG A 295 0.54 -6.82 -17.10
C ARG A 295 0.51 -5.33 -16.83
N ARG A 296 1.15 -4.92 -15.74
CA ARG A 296 1.59 -3.56 -15.48
C ARG A 296 3.08 -3.46 -15.74
N ALA A 297 3.45 -2.67 -16.74
CA ALA A 297 4.85 -2.35 -16.98
C ALA A 297 5.37 -1.37 -15.92
N ALA A 298 6.62 -1.55 -15.50
CA ALA A 298 7.26 -0.57 -14.61
C ALA A 298 7.45 0.77 -15.35
N PRO A 299 7.03 1.92 -14.78
CA PRO A 299 7.27 3.24 -15.40
C PRO A 299 8.75 3.65 -15.39
N GLY A 300 9.62 2.89 -14.70
CA GLY A 300 11.06 3.12 -14.66
C GLY A 300 11.82 1.97 -13.98
N LEU A 301 13.16 2.05 -13.98
CA LEU A 301 14.06 0.95 -13.55
C LEU A 301 13.92 0.54 -12.06
N TYR A 302 13.35 1.41 -11.24
CA TYR A 302 13.27 1.21 -9.78
C TYR A 302 11.91 0.68 -9.32
N GLU A 303 10.93 0.59 -10.23
CA GLU A 303 9.63 0.01 -9.94
C GLU A 303 9.54 -1.41 -10.50
N PRO A 304 8.81 -2.32 -9.81
CA PRO A 304 8.64 -3.67 -10.32
C PRO A 304 7.58 -3.72 -11.42
N ASP A 305 7.83 -4.51 -12.46
CA ASP A 305 6.80 -5.02 -13.34
C ASP A 305 5.90 -5.98 -12.54
N VAL A 306 4.60 -5.95 -12.83
CA VAL A 306 3.62 -6.82 -12.19
C VAL A 306 2.83 -7.53 -13.26
N GLU A 307 2.74 -8.85 -13.17
CA GLU A 307 1.85 -9.66 -13.99
C GLU A 307 0.93 -10.46 -13.09
N VAL A 308 -0.34 -10.50 -13.45
CA VAL A 308 -1.38 -11.21 -12.69
C VAL A 308 -2.23 -12.02 -13.65
N TRP A 309 -2.57 -13.24 -13.23
CA TRP A 309 -3.49 -14.09 -13.95
C TRP A 309 -4.75 -14.28 -13.13
N LEU A 310 -5.89 -13.89 -13.69
CA LEU A 310 -7.21 -13.95 -13.07
C LEU A 310 -7.99 -15.11 -13.68
N ASP A 311 -8.60 -15.94 -12.85
CA ASP A 311 -9.37 -17.09 -13.34
C ASP A 311 -10.88 -16.80 -13.36
N PRO A 312 -11.53 -16.73 -14.54
CA PRO A 312 -12.97 -16.52 -14.63
C PRO A 312 -13.80 -17.58 -13.89
N ALA A 313 -13.31 -18.82 -13.78
CA ALA A 313 -13.99 -19.88 -13.05
C ALA A 313 -13.96 -19.68 -11.53
N ARG A 314 -13.10 -18.78 -11.04
CA ARG A 314 -12.92 -18.45 -9.62
C ARG A 314 -13.19 -16.96 -9.37
N HIS A 315 -14.24 -16.42 -9.97
CA HIS A 315 -14.67 -15.02 -9.82
C HIS A 315 -13.56 -14.00 -10.18
N HIS A 316 -12.76 -14.32 -11.21
CA HIS A 316 -11.60 -13.54 -11.64
C HIS A 316 -10.58 -13.26 -10.52
N LEU A 317 -10.53 -14.08 -9.47
CA LEU A 317 -9.53 -13.94 -8.44
C LEU A 317 -8.13 -14.32 -8.96
N PRO A 318 -7.05 -13.72 -8.41
CA PRO A 318 -5.70 -14.01 -8.84
C PRO A 318 -5.30 -15.46 -8.54
N VAL A 319 -4.99 -16.24 -9.58
CA VAL A 319 -4.44 -17.61 -9.43
C VAL A 319 -2.92 -17.64 -9.56
N ARG A 320 -2.34 -16.61 -10.19
CA ARG A 320 -0.89 -16.40 -10.24
C ARG A 320 -0.59 -14.90 -10.17
N LEU A 321 0.48 -14.55 -9.46
CA LEU A 321 1.04 -13.20 -9.41
C LEU A 321 2.55 -13.29 -9.59
N ARG A 322 3.12 -12.43 -10.44
CA ARG A 322 4.55 -12.35 -10.72
C ARG A 322 5.03 -10.92 -10.57
N HIS A 323 6.06 -10.72 -9.77
CA HIS A 323 6.77 -9.45 -9.67
C HIS A 323 8.17 -9.60 -10.23
N SER A 324 8.53 -8.74 -11.16
CA SER A 324 9.89 -8.70 -11.75
C SER A 324 10.46 -7.29 -11.69
N GLN A 325 11.77 -7.16 -11.87
CA GLN A 325 12.46 -5.88 -12.00
C GLN A 325 13.49 -6.01 -13.12
N GLY A 326 13.19 -5.43 -14.28
CA GLY A 326 13.89 -5.79 -15.51
C GLY A 326 13.76 -7.29 -15.76
N ASP A 327 14.86 -7.94 -16.15
CA ASP A 327 14.85 -9.38 -16.43
C ASP A 327 14.84 -10.27 -15.16
N ARG A 328 14.99 -9.68 -13.97
CA ARG A 328 15.04 -10.44 -12.73
C ARG A 328 13.63 -10.68 -12.18
N LEU A 329 13.24 -11.95 -12.14
CA LEU A 329 12.10 -12.39 -11.34
C LEU A 329 12.38 -12.15 -9.86
N ARG A 330 11.54 -11.34 -9.19
CA ARG A 330 11.66 -11.08 -7.76
C ARG A 330 10.93 -12.15 -6.99
N TRP A 331 9.65 -12.35 -7.26
CA TRP A 331 8.86 -13.38 -6.58
C TRP A 331 7.61 -13.76 -7.37
N THR A 332 7.08 -14.94 -7.09
CA THR A 332 5.79 -15.43 -7.61
C THR A 332 4.90 -15.95 -6.50
N LEU A 333 3.59 -15.76 -6.68
CA LEU A 333 2.55 -16.49 -5.97
C LEU A 333 1.82 -17.36 -6.97
N GLU A 334 1.63 -18.63 -6.66
CA GLU A 334 0.83 -19.55 -7.46
C GLU A 334 -0.18 -20.28 -6.58
N LEU A 335 -1.44 -20.30 -6.99
CA LEU A 335 -2.51 -20.93 -6.21
C LEU A 335 -2.18 -22.42 -6.02
N GLN A 336 -2.20 -22.84 -4.76
CA GLN A 336 -1.89 -24.20 -4.32
C GLN A 336 -3.11 -24.92 -3.78
N THR A 337 -3.92 -24.23 -2.97
CA THR A 337 -5.14 -24.81 -2.42
C THR A 337 -6.19 -23.72 -2.31
N GLU A 338 -7.43 -24.05 -2.64
CA GLU A 338 -8.58 -23.19 -2.45
C GLU A 338 -9.53 -23.81 -1.45
N ALA A 339 -10.09 -22.98 -0.57
CA ALA A 339 -11.17 -23.36 0.31
C ALA A 339 -12.14 -22.19 0.46
N LEU A 340 -13.43 -22.49 0.50
CA LEU A 340 -14.47 -21.53 0.89
C LEU A 340 -14.57 -21.50 2.41
N GLN A 341 -14.83 -20.33 3.00
CA GLN A 341 -15.10 -20.23 4.44
C GLN A 341 -16.42 -20.96 4.75
N GLY A 342 -16.35 -21.99 5.60
CA GLY A 342 -17.48 -22.83 5.98
C GLY A 342 -17.55 -24.18 5.25
N ALA A 343 -16.70 -24.43 4.25
CA ALA A 343 -16.50 -25.77 3.71
C ALA A 343 -15.51 -26.53 4.63
N THR A 344 -15.96 -27.61 5.26
CA THR A 344 -15.06 -28.55 5.95
C THR A 344 -14.02 -29.03 4.95
N PRO A 345 -12.70 -28.93 5.23
CA PRO A 345 -11.70 -29.48 4.34
C PRO A 345 -11.92 -31.00 4.18
N PRO A 346 -11.72 -31.56 2.97
CA PRO A 346 -11.90 -32.99 2.74
C PRO A 346 -10.93 -33.86 3.54
#